data_AF-A0A538B8D6-F1
#
_entry.id   AF-A0A538B8D6-F1
#
_cell.length_a   1.000
_cell.length_b   1.000
_cell.length_c   1.000
_cell.angle_alpha   90.00
_cell.angle_beta   90.00
_cell.angle_gamma   90.00
#
_symmetry.space_group_name_H-M   'P 1'
#
loop_
_entity.id
_entity.type
_entity.pdbx_description
1 polymer ?
#
loop_
_entity_poly.entity_id
_entity_poly.type
_entity_poly.pdbx_seq_one_letter_code
_entity_poly.pdbx_strand_id
1 'polypeptide(L)'
;ALVLFGPGGWLAPFFESRGIQIIFALPSMILVTVFICVPFTIREVVPVLEEIGLDEEDASRTLGASVWQTFFRVTLPNIRWALAYGVALTTARAIGEIGAVLIVSGLLQGKTETATLFIFRAYEERQIPAAYVVALLLAAVSVTLLVVIEFLRHRQERERSRT
;
A
#
# COMPACT_ATOMS: atom_id res chain seq x y z
N ALA A 1 -2.55 -8.25 13.07
CA ALA A 1 -1.55 -9.27 12.71
C ALA A 1 -1.15 -10.13 13.91
N LEU A 2 -0.66 -9.56 15.02
CA LEU A 2 -0.26 -10.34 16.20
C LEU A 2 -1.37 -11.20 16.82
N VAL A 3 -2.61 -10.74 16.91
CA VAL A 3 -3.71 -11.58 17.44
C VAL A 3 -4.09 -12.73 16.49
N LEU A 4 -3.94 -12.52 15.18
CA LEU A 4 -4.33 -13.51 14.17
C LEU A 4 -3.22 -14.53 13.90
N PHE A 5 -1.98 -14.09 13.82
CA PHE A 5 -0.82 -14.89 13.40
C PHE A 5 0.25 -15.04 14.49
N GLY A 6 0.02 -14.48 15.69
CA GLY A 6 0.87 -14.50 16.89
C GLY A 6 1.34 -15.88 17.32
N PRO A 7 2.39 -16.01 18.13
CA PRO A 7 2.51 -17.18 19.01
C PRO A 7 1.23 -17.29 19.85
N GLY A 8 0.37 -18.29 19.55
CA GLY A 8 -0.97 -18.44 20.14
C GLY A 8 -2.14 -17.76 19.40
N GLY A 9 -1.91 -17.21 18.20
CA GLY A 9 -2.97 -16.62 17.36
C GLY A 9 -3.85 -17.67 16.68
N TRP A 10 -5.09 -17.33 16.33
CA TRP A 10 -6.06 -18.29 15.79
C TRP A 10 -5.59 -18.99 14.49
N LEU A 11 -4.86 -18.28 13.61
CA LEU A 11 -4.34 -18.83 12.36
C LEU A 11 -2.93 -19.42 12.50
N ALA A 12 -2.24 -19.20 13.63
CA ALA A 12 -0.86 -19.64 13.83
C ALA A 12 -0.66 -21.17 13.71
N PRO A 13 -1.52 -22.04 14.29
CA PRO A 13 -1.32 -23.50 14.23
C PRO A 13 -1.36 -24.04 12.80
N PHE A 14 -2.19 -23.44 11.94
CA PHE A 14 -2.35 -23.85 10.55
C PHE A 14 -1.08 -23.58 9.73
N PHE A 15 -0.44 -22.42 9.95
CA PHE A 15 0.78 -22.06 9.22
C PHE A 15 2.04 -22.69 9.82
N GLU A 16 2.10 -22.87 11.13
CA GLU A 16 3.16 -23.62 11.81
C GLU A 16 3.21 -25.08 11.33
N SER A 17 2.05 -25.72 11.13
CA SER A 17 1.98 -27.09 10.60
C SER A 17 2.58 -27.25 9.19
N ARG A 18 2.72 -26.15 8.44
CA ARG A 18 3.29 -26.11 7.08
C ARG A 18 4.71 -25.55 7.05
N GLY A 19 5.30 -25.27 8.21
CA GLY A 19 6.65 -24.69 8.32
C GLY A 19 6.77 -23.25 7.80
N ILE A 20 5.64 -22.54 7.62
CA ILE A 20 5.65 -21.16 7.10
C ILE A 20 5.65 -20.20 8.28
N GLN A 21 6.78 -19.56 8.53
CA GLN A 21 6.89 -18.51 9.53
C GLN A 21 6.29 -17.21 8.98
N ILE A 22 5.11 -16.84 9.48
CA ILE A 22 4.43 -15.60 9.08
C ILE A 22 4.91 -14.41 9.90
N ILE A 23 5.04 -14.56 11.22
CA ILE A 23 5.48 -13.48 12.12
C ILE A 23 7.00 -13.33 12.16
N PHE A 24 7.47 -12.09 12.31
CA PHE A 24 8.88 -11.72 12.20
C PHE A 24 9.48 -12.10 10.84
N ALA A 25 8.64 -12.04 9.80
CA ALA A 25 9.01 -12.36 8.42
C ALA A 25 8.28 -11.43 7.45
N LEU A 26 8.80 -11.33 6.22
CA LEU A 26 8.23 -10.52 5.15
C LEU A 26 6.71 -10.70 4.92
N PRO A 27 6.13 -11.91 5.01
CA PRO A 27 4.69 -12.09 4.77
C PRO A 27 3.80 -11.29 5.72
N SER A 28 4.15 -11.21 7.01
CA SER A 28 3.37 -10.43 7.98
C SER A 28 3.54 -8.94 7.78
N MET A 29 4.73 -8.47 7.40
CA MET A 29 4.96 -7.07 7.04
C MET A 29 4.09 -6.67 5.84
N ILE A 30 4.06 -7.48 4.78
CA ILE A 30 3.23 -7.23 3.59
C ILE A 30 1.75 -7.18 3.99
N LEU A 31 1.26 -8.15 4.76
CA LEU A 31 -0.14 -8.21 5.16
C LEU A 31 -0.57 -6.97 5.97
N VAL A 32 0.27 -6.53 6.91
CA VAL A 32 0.01 -5.35 7.74
C VAL A 32 0.02 -4.08 6.89
N THR A 33 1.03 -3.93 6.03
CA THR A 33 1.13 -2.78 5.13
C THR A 33 -0.08 -2.71 4.22
N VAL A 34 -0.48 -3.83 3.59
CA VAL A 34 -1.68 -3.89 2.75
C VAL A 34 -2.93 -3.51 3.55
N PHE A 35 -3.11 -4.05 4.75
CA PHE A 35 -4.26 -3.73 5.59
C PHE A 35 -4.36 -2.22 5.92
N ILE A 36 -3.22 -1.58 6.21
CA ILE A 36 -3.16 -0.14 6.45
C ILE A 36 -3.39 0.65 5.16
N CYS A 37 -2.91 0.15 4.02
CA CYS A 37 -2.94 0.81 2.71
C CYS A 37 -4.32 0.82 2.05
N VAL A 38 -5.07 -0.28 2.14
CA VAL A 38 -6.39 -0.45 1.51
C VAL A 38 -7.35 0.74 1.75
N PRO A 39 -7.60 1.22 2.99
CA PRO A 39 -8.52 2.34 3.20
C PRO A 39 -8.07 3.63 2.52
N PHE A 40 -6.77 3.84 2.32
CA PHE A 40 -6.26 5.01 1.60
C PHE A 40 -6.54 4.89 0.10
N THR A 41 -6.30 3.72 -0.49
CA THR A 41 -6.62 3.50 -1.90
C THR A 41 -8.13 3.63 -2.18
N ILE A 42 -8.98 3.13 -1.27
CA ILE A 42 -10.45 3.24 -1.39
C ILE A 42 -10.88 4.70 -1.42
N ARG A 43 -10.32 5.55 -0.54
CA ARG A 43 -10.67 6.99 -0.48
C ARG A 43 -10.34 7.75 -1.77
N GLU A 44 -9.36 7.29 -2.53
CA GLU A 44 -9.00 7.89 -3.83
C GLU A 44 -9.90 7.39 -4.96
N VAL A 45 -10.32 6.12 -4.92
CA VAL A 45 -11.08 5.49 -6.01
C VAL A 45 -12.58 5.78 -5.91
N VAL A 46 -13.15 5.82 -4.70
CA VAL A 46 -14.59 6.00 -4.48
C VAL A 46 -15.13 7.32 -5.09
N PRO A 47 -14.50 8.49 -4.90
CA PRO A 47 -15.01 9.73 -5.49
C PRO A 47 -15.05 9.68 -7.02
N VAL A 48 -14.10 8.98 -7.65
CA VAL A 48 -14.06 8.82 -9.11
C VAL A 48 -15.18 7.90 -9.60
N LEU A 49 -15.50 6.84 -8.85
CA LEU A 49 -16.66 5.99 -9.14
C LEU A 49 -17.97 6.76 -9.00
N GLU A 50 -18.10 7.61 -7.97
CA GLU A 50 -19.28 8.44 -7.76
C GLU A 50 -19.47 9.48 -8.88
N GLU A 51 -18.37 10.04 -9.41
CA GLU A 51 -18.39 10.98 -10.55
C GLU A 51 -18.80 10.32 -11.87
N ILE A 52 -18.32 9.10 -12.14
CA ILE A 52 -18.65 8.34 -13.37
C ILE A 52 -20.14 7.92 -13.38
N GLY A 53 -20.70 7.63 -12.21
CA GLY A 53 -22.07 7.12 -12.09
C GLY A 53 -22.21 5.65 -12.50
N LEU A 54 -23.46 5.19 -12.64
CA LEU A 54 -23.79 3.77 -12.89
C LEU A 54 -24.30 3.49 -14.32
N ASP A 55 -24.38 4.51 -15.17
CA ASP A 55 -25.00 4.41 -16.50
C ASP A 55 -24.36 3.31 -17.37
N GLU A 56 -23.04 3.22 -17.37
CA GLU A 56 -22.32 2.19 -18.13
C GLU A 56 -22.48 0.79 -17.53
N GLU A 57 -22.57 0.68 -16.20
CA GLU A 57 -22.81 -0.59 -15.53
C GLU A 57 -24.24 -1.10 -15.79
N ASP A 58 -25.23 -0.23 -15.75
CA ASP A 58 -26.63 -0.56 -16.05
C ASP A 58 -26.85 -0.88 -17.54
N ALA A 59 -26.14 -0.21 -18.44
CA ALA A 59 -26.11 -0.58 -19.86
C ALA A 59 -25.52 -1.99 -20.05
N SER A 60 -24.42 -2.32 -19.36
CA SER A 60 -23.82 -3.65 -19.44
C SER A 60 -24.73 -4.75 -18.91
N ARG A 61 -25.48 -4.47 -17.83
CA ARG A 61 -26.48 -5.38 -17.26
C ARG A 61 -27.65 -5.62 -18.20
N THR A 62 -28.11 -4.56 -18.87
CA THR A 62 -29.18 -4.64 -19.87
C THR A 62 -28.76 -5.51 -21.07
N LEU A 63 -27.47 -5.50 -21.42
CA LEU A 63 -26.88 -6.38 -22.45
C LEU A 63 -26.64 -7.82 -21.96
N GLY A 64 -27.06 -8.17 -20.74
CA GLY A 64 -26.94 -9.52 -20.18
C GLY A 64 -25.55 -9.87 -19.63
N ALA A 65 -24.68 -8.88 -19.38
CA ALA A 65 -23.38 -9.14 -18.78
C ALA A 65 -23.51 -9.58 -17.30
N SER A 66 -22.67 -10.53 -16.90
CA SER A 66 -22.53 -10.91 -15.49
C SER A 66 -21.79 -9.84 -14.68
N VAL A 67 -21.99 -9.80 -13.36
CA VAL A 67 -21.33 -8.84 -12.45
C VAL A 67 -19.81 -8.85 -12.60
N TRP A 68 -19.20 -10.04 -12.74
CA TRP A 68 -17.75 -10.16 -12.97
C TRP A 68 -17.33 -9.60 -14.33
N GLN A 69 -18.14 -9.79 -15.37
CA GLN A 69 -17.86 -9.25 -16.68
C GLN A 69 -17.98 -7.72 -16.71
N THR A 70 -19.01 -7.15 -16.07
CA THR A 70 -19.15 -5.70 -15.87
C THR A 70 -17.94 -5.13 -15.12
N PHE A 71 -17.54 -5.77 -14.01
CA PHE A 71 -16.40 -5.31 -13.23
C PHE A 71 -15.10 -5.27 -14.05
N PHE A 72 -14.74 -6.36 -14.74
CA PHE A 72 -13.46 -6.43 -15.46
C PHE A 72 -13.45 -5.66 -16.79
N ARG A 73 -14.61 -5.48 -17.45
CA ARG A 73 -14.67 -4.84 -18.77
C ARG A 73 -15.15 -3.39 -18.75
N VAL A 74 -15.86 -2.96 -17.71
CA VAL A 74 -16.46 -1.62 -17.61
C VAL A 74 -15.84 -0.88 -16.43
N THR A 75 -16.09 -1.34 -15.21
CA THR A 75 -15.68 -0.64 -13.98
C THR A 75 -14.16 -0.48 -13.89
N LEU A 76 -13.41 -1.58 -14.00
CA LEU A 76 -11.95 -1.58 -13.81
C LEU A 76 -11.19 -0.75 -14.87
N PRO A 77 -11.50 -0.85 -16.18
CA PRO A 77 -10.88 0.02 -17.19
C PRO A 77 -11.18 1.51 -16.99
N ASN A 78 -12.39 1.85 -16.53
CA ASN A 78 -12.78 3.25 -16.30
C ASN A 78 -12.01 3.89 -15.15
N ILE A 79 -11.82 3.15 -14.05
CA ILE A 79 -11.09 3.65 -12.88
C ILE A 79 -9.58 3.43 -12.95
N ARG A 80 -9.03 2.88 -14.04
CA ARG A 80 -7.61 2.45 -14.10
C ARG A 80 -6.62 3.55 -13.71
N TRP A 81 -6.91 4.80 -14.06
CA TRP A 81 -6.06 5.94 -13.76
C TRP A 81 -6.18 6.38 -12.31
N ALA A 82 -7.42 6.42 -11.79
CA ALA A 82 -7.68 6.68 -10.38
C ALA A 82 -7.07 5.61 -9.47
N LEU A 83 -7.18 4.34 -9.87
CA LEU A 83 -6.55 3.22 -9.17
C LEU A 83 -5.02 3.31 -9.21
N ALA A 84 -4.43 3.58 -10.37
CA ALA A 84 -2.99 3.76 -10.49
C ALA A 84 -2.47 4.91 -9.62
N TYR A 85 -3.19 6.04 -9.59
CA TYR A 85 -2.88 7.17 -8.73
C TYR A 85 -3.01 6.81 -7.24
N GLY A 86 -4.13 6.19 -6.85
CA GLY A 86 -4.37 5.75 -5.48
C GLY A 86 -3.32 4.77 -4.98
N VAL A 87 -2.89 3.82 -5.83
CA VAL A 87 -1.80 2.89 -5.52
C VAL A 87 -0.47 3.63 -5.37
N ALA A 88 -0.15 4.57 -6.26
CA ALA A 88 1.10 5.34 -6.17
C ALA A 88 1.17 6.19 -4.89
N LEU A 89 0.08 6.90 -4.56
CA LEU A 89 -0.03 7.70 -3.34
C LEU A 89 0.04 6.85 -2.08
N THR A 90 -0.65 5.71 -2.10
CA THR A 90 -0.63 4.75 -0.98
C THR A 90 0.75 4.13 -0.81
N THR A 91 1.48 3.88 -1.90
CA THR A 91 2.87 3.40 -1.85
C THR A 91 3.80 4.45 -1.25
N ALA A 92 3.64 5.73 -1.62
CA ALA A 92 4.38 6.83 -1.01
C ALA A 92 4.17 6.87 0.51
N ARG A 93 2.93 6.64 0.96
CA ARG A 93 2.60 6.54 2.39
C ARG A 93 3.25 5.32 3.05
N ALA A 94 3.19 4.17 2.40
CA ALA A 94 3.71 2.90 2.94
C ALA A 94 5.21 2.96 3.24
N ILE A 95 5.98 3.72 2.46
CA ILE A 95 7.43 3.93 2.67
C ILE A 95 7.71 4.58 4.04
N GLY A 96 6.82 5.45 4.50
CA GLY A 96 6.95 6.17 5.77
C GLY A 96 6.35 5.43 6.98
N GLU A 97 5.74 4.27 6.79
CA GLU A 97 5.09 3.55 7.88
C GLU A 97 6.12 2.85 8.78
N ILE A 98 6.10 3.18 10.07
CA ILE A 98 7.03 2.62 11.07
C ILE A 98 6.28 1.81 12.11
N GLY A 99 5.18 2.34 12.65
CA GLY A 99 4.55 1.83 13.87
C GLY A 99 4.11 0.37 13.74
N ALA A 100 3.27 0.08 12.74
CA ALA A 100 2.74 -1.27 12.60
C ALA A 100 3.79 -2.29 12.14
N VAL A 101 4.76 -1.84 11.33
CA VAL A 101 5.84 -2.69 10.79
C VAL A 101 6.88 -3.02 11.87
N LEU A 102 7.16 -2.10 12.79
CA LEU A 102 8.06 -2.32 13.94
C LEU A 102 7.57 -3.48 14.82
N ILE A 103 6.28 -3.46 15.18
CA ILE A 103 5.69 -4.44 16.10
C ILE A 103 5.69 -5.85 15.48
N VAL A 104 5.58 -5.95 14.16
CA VAL A 104 5.40 -7.23 13.45
C VAL A 104 6.70 -7.80 12.88
N SER A 105 7.66 -6.93 12.56
CA SER A 105 8.99 -7.33 12.08
C SER A 105 9.88 -7.90 13.19
N GLY A 106 9.69 -7.49 14.45
CA GLY A 106 10.56 -7.89 15.56
C GLY A 106 11.98 -7.33 15.46
N LEU A 107 12.19 -6.34 14.58
CA LEU A 107 13.46 -5.61 14.38
C LEU A 107 14.69 -6.53 14.17
N LEU A 108 14.50 -7.66 13.46
CA LEU A 108 15.59 -8.57 13.13
C LEU A 108 16.52 -7.95 12.08
N GLN A 109 17.74 -7.60 12.51
CA GLN A 109 18.76 -6.99 11.66
C GLN A 109 19.01 -7.83 10.39
N GLY A 110 19.00 -7.17 9.23
CA GLY A 110 19.30 -7.81 7.94
C GLY A 110 18.27 -8.80 7.40
N LYS A 111 17.14 -9.05 8.11
CA LYS A 111 16.07 -9.96 7.64
C LYS A 111 14.74 -9.26 7.39
N THR A 112 14.29 -8.46 8.36
CA THR A 112 12.97 -7.78 8.33
C THR A 112 13.11 -6.30 8.63
N GLU A 113 14.23 -5.73 8.22
CA GLU A 113 14.58 -4.34 8.46
C GLU A 113 14.27 -3.50 7.21
N THR A 114 13.35 -2.56 7.35
CA THR A 114 13.11 -1.50 6.36
C THR A 114 14.05 -0.33 6.62
N ALA A 115 14.19 0.58 5.64
CA ALA A 115 14.99 1.81 5.83
C ALA A 115 14.52 2.63 7.04
N THR A 116 13.20 2.69 7.29
CA THR A 116 12.64 3.36 8.47
C THR A 116 12.98 2.65 9.78
N LEU A 117 12.95 1.32 9.80
CA LEU A 117 13.36 0.52 10.96
C LEU A 117 14.85 0.63 11.24
N PHE A 118 15.67 0.72 10.19
CA PHE A 118 17.11 0.96 10.33
C PHE A 118 17.38 2.31 11.01
N ILE A 119 16.70 3.39 10.59
CA ILE A 119 16.86 4.71 11.21
C ILE A 119 16.49 4.65 12.69
N PHE A 120 15.37 4.00 13.02
CA PHE A 120 14.93 3.82 14.40
C PHE A 120 15.97 3.08 15.24
N ARG A 121 16.45 1.93 14.76
CA ARG A 121 17.47 1.11 15.42
C ARG A 121 18.79 1.87 15.60
N ALA A 122 19.30 2.49 14.54
CA ALA A 122 20.55 3.24 14.57
C ALA A 122 20.48 4.43 15.55
N TYR A 123 19.31 5.04 15.69
CA TYR A 123 19.08 6.08 16.69
C TYR A 123 19.09 5.53 18.12
N GLU A 124 18.41 4.40 18.39
CA GLU A 124 18.42 3.72 19.70
C GLU A 124 19.82 3.24 20.10
N GLU A 125 20.60 2.73 19.15
CA GLU A 125 21.99 2.27 19.34
C GLU A 125 23.00 3.43 19.46
N ARG A 126 22.53 4.69 19.49
CA ARG A 126 23.35 5.92 19.53
C ARG A 126 24.30 6.10 18.33
N GLN A 127 24.03 5.43 17.22
CA GLN A 127 24.74 5.62 15.95
C GLN A 127 24.12 6.79 15.15
N ILE A 128 24.11 7.96 15.78
CA ILE A 128 23.45 9.17 15.27
C ILE A 128 23.92 9.57 13.85
N PRO A 129 25.22 9.49 13.50
CA PRO A 129 25.65 9.83 12.14
C PRO A 129 25.03 8.91 11.08
N ALA A 130 24.96 7.59 11.34
CA ALA A 130 24.39 6.62 10.42
C ALA A 130 22.87 6.84 10.25
N ALA A 131 22.16 7.09 11.36
CA ALA A 131 20.73 7.40 11.35
C ALA A 131 20.42 8.63 10.48
N TYR A 132 21.20 9.71 10.61
CA TYR A 132 20.97 10.93 9.83
C TYR A 132 21.23 10.76 8.32
N VAL A 133 22.29 10.04 7.94
CA VAL A 133 22.59 9.79 6.52
C VAL A 133 21.45 9.02 5.87
N VAL A 134 20.97 7.94 6.50
CA VAL A 134 19.87 7.14 5.95
C VAL A 134 18.56 7.92 5.96
N ALA A 135 18.29 8.72 7.01
CA ALA A 135 17.11 9.59 7.05
C ALA A 135 17.10 10.63 5.93
N LEU A 136 18.24 11.26 5.64
CA LEU A 136 18.35 12.23 4.53
C LEU A 136 18.18 11.56 3.17
N LEU A 137 18.77 10.39 2.95
CA LEU A 137 18.59 9.62 1.72
C LEU A 137 17.13 9.22 1.52
N LEU A 138 16.49 8.71 2.57
CA LEU A 138 15.09 8.32 2.53
C LEU A 138 14.18 9.54 2.28
N ALA A 139 14.48 10.68 2.91
CA ALA A 139 13.76 11.93 2.68
C ALA A 139 13.92 12.40 1.22
N ALA A 140 15.13 12.36 0.65
CA ALA A 140 15.37 12.72 -0.74
C ALA A 140 14.56 11.85 -1.70
N VAL A 141 14.60 10.52 -1.52
CA VAL A 141 13.81 9.57 -2.33
C VAL A 141 12.32 9.83 -2.19
N SER A 142 11.83 10.09 -0.97
CA SER A 142 10.41 10.36 -0.71
C SER A 142 9.94 11.65 -1.39
N VAL A 143 10.73 12.72 -1.31
CA VAL A 143 10.43 13.98 -1.99
C VAL A 143 10.44 13.80 -3.50
N THR A 144 11.45 13.11 -4.06
CA THR A 144 11.48 12.82 -5.49
C THR A 144 10.26 12.05 -5.94
N LEU A 145 9.86 11.03 -5.19
CA LEU A 145 8.68 10.21 -5.50
C LEU A 145 7.38 11.04 -5.43
N LEU A 146 7.23 11.90 -4.42
CA LEU A 146 6.09 12.81 -4.33
C LEU A 146 6.03 13.80 -5.49
N VAL A 147 7.16 14.41 -5.87
CA VAL A 147 7.23 15.32 -7.02
C VAL A 147 6.84 14.61 -8.32
N VAL A 148 7.30 13.37 -8.51
CA VAL A 148 6.92 12.56 -9.68
C VAL A 148 5.42 12.26 -9.69
N ILE A 149 4.85 11.85 -8.55
CA ILE A 149 3.40 11.58 -8.43
C ILE A 149 2.59 12.85 -8.73
N GLU A 150 3.00 13.99 -8.18
CA GLU A 150 2.34 15.27 -8.37
C GLU A 150 2.40 15.74 -9.83
N PHE A 151 3.56 15.57 -10.47
CA PHE A 151 3.71 15.89 -11.90
C PHE A 151 2.84 15.00 -12.79
N LEU A 152 2.76 13.70 -12.48
CA LEU A 152 1.87 12.76 -13.18
C LEU A 152 0.40 13.11 -12.98
N ARG A 153 0.01 13.51 -11.77
CA ARG A 153 -1.35 13.98 -11.45
C ARG A 153 -1.76 15.15 -12.34
N HIS A 154 -0.95 16.20 -12.35
CA HIS A 154 -1.24 17.39 -13.15
C HIS A 154 -1.31 17.11 -14.65
N ARG A 155 -0.55 16.13 -15.14
CA ARG A 155 -0.64 15.71 -16.54
C ARG A 155 -1.97 15.00 -16.84
N GLN A 156 -2.44 14.14 -15.93
CA GLN A 156 -3.71 13.42 -16.10
C GLN A 156 -4.92 14.34 -16.01
N GLU A 157 -4.93 15.29 -15.07
CA GLU A 157 -5.99 16.32 -14.98
C GLU A 157 -6.12 17.10 -16.30
N ARG A 158 -4.98 17.50 -16.89
CA ARG A 158 -4.95 18.22 -18.17
C ARG A 158 -5.45 17.39 -19.36
N GLU A 159 -5.26 16.08 -19.34
CA GLU A 159 -5.79 15.18 -20.37
C GLU A 159 -7.30 15.00 -20.21
N ARG A 160 -7.82 14.92 -18.98
CA ARG A 160 -9.26 14.87 -18.69
C ARG A 160 -10.00 16.16 -19.06
N SER A 161 -9.38 17.33 -18.91
CA SER A 161 -9.99 18.62 -19.30
C SER A 161 -10.06 18.85 -20.82
N ARG A 162 -9.46 17.97 -21.64
CA ARG A 162 -9.43 18.10 -23.10
C ARG A 162 -10.44 17.22 -23.83
N THR A 163 -11.06 16.27 -23.14
CA THR A 163 -12.16 15.41 -23.61
C THR A 163 -13.48 15.91 -23.07
#